data_AF-A0A179T4Y9-F1
#
_entry.id   AF-A0A179T4Y9-F1
#
_cell.length_a   1.000
_cell.length_b   1.000
_cell.length_c   1.000
_cell.angle_alpha   90.00
_cell.angle_beta   90.00
_cell.angle_gamma   90.00
#
_symmetry.space_group_name_H-M   'P 1'
#
loop_
_entity.id
_entity.type
_entity.pdbx_description
1 polymer ?
#
loop_
_entity_poly.entity_id
_entity_poly.type
_entity_poly.pdbx_seq_one_letter_code
_entity_poly.pdbx_strand_id
1 'polypeptide(L)'
;MGEAAKKVPFTQGHQMNFRPAYSIQDIYGEGIIYNPKLYAEDYQHYSGDLLSLTALTGRELSVVGNTPVVCHAACATKSALRLLGKSGLQLPPELYTYRNEEEYINVLKLLSKQNKKMIFQYPHPEDKVSAELYRVDPRVLAYLCDKRNIPELVPSEHIPKRRMMSLEQIMEEKLQLPIVLKTGDGRPTSGGYGVLLINEEKQLEEIDESFGDLSSIIVEEHIPYEQNISIHYIANKKGEIEFIGKSEQLVTDDGSFCGSWITTDYDENIADIIKTGYKVMKNIAEKGYVGVAGFDVLLYNGHYYFIDLNVRFNASTCGLLLYNDIHKRFGKKLVRLCNFDWNNNFDSAIPMAEKFVDKYQFIPLSILDPRSFPGEDQVTKMIGLVIGHSSEEVEDVLEEMNRTGFILKE
;
A
#
# COMPACT_ATOMS: atom_id res chain seq x y z
N MET A 1 11.06 31.70 11.42
CA MET A 1 10.71 30.65 12.40
C MET A 1 9.25 30.31 12.16
N GLY A 2 8.98 29.41 11.21
CA GLY A 2 7.63 29.06 10.77
C GLY A 2 6.98 28.04 11.70
N GLU A 3 5.64 28.04 11.76
CA GLU A 3 4.81 27.08 12.51
C GLU A 3 5.02 25.63 12.02
N ALA A 4 6.18 25.01 12.30
CA ALA A 4 6.45 23.62 11.98
C ALA A 4 6.03 22.70 13.15
N ALA A 5 5.30 21.64 12.82
CA ALA A 5 4.76 20.58 13.69
C ALA A 5 3.70 21.05 14.72
N LYS A 6 2.42 21.11 14.33
CA LYS A 6 1.31 21.20 15.29
C LYS A 6 1.05 19.80 15.87
N LYS A 7 1.42 19.58 17.13
CA LYS A 7 0.93 18.43 17.91
C LYS A 7 -0.57 18.60 18.10
N VAL A 8 -1.36 17.68 17.55
CA VAL A 8 -2.82 17.65 17.76
C VAL A 8 -3.13 16.59 18.81
N PRO A 9 -3.37 16.95 20.09
CA PRO A 9 -3.78 15.98 21.10
C PRO A 9 -5.21 15.51 20.83
N PHE A 10 -5.45 14.20 20.94
CA PHE A 10 -6.78 13.59 20.83
C PHE A 10 -7.20 13.01 22.18
N THR A 11 -8.36 13.41 22.68
CA THR A 11 -8.99 12.83 23.88
C THR A 11 -9.86 11.64 23.47
N GLN A 12 -9.52 10.43 23.91
CA GLN A 12 -10.36 9.23 23.71
C GLN A 12 -11.58 9.30 24.65
N GLY A 13 -12.78 9.36 24.08
CA GLY A 13 -14.00 8.95 24.79
C GLY A 13 -14.05 7.43 24.93
N HIS A 14 -14.83 6.90 25.87
CA HIS A 14 -15.07 5.46 25.99
C HIS A 14 -15.68 4.92 24.69
N GLN A 15 -14.87 4.30 23.84
CA GLN A 15 -15.26 3.74 22.55
C GLN A 15 -14.74 2.31 22.42
N MET A 16 -15.49 1.46 21.72
CA MET A 16 -15.08 0.10 21.41
C MET A 16 -13.95 0.13 20.37
N ASN A 17 -12.72 -0.16 20.80
CA ASN A 17 -11.53 0.00 19.96
C ASN A 17 -11.20 -1.27 19.18
N PHE A 18 -11.01 -1.16 17.86
CA PHE A 18 -10.42 -2.22 17.04
C PHE A 18 -9.07 -2.66 17.60
N ARG A 19 -8.78 -3.96 17.51
CA ARG A 19 -7.49 -4.54 17.90
C ARG A 19 -6.86 -5.23 16.71
N PRO A 20 -5.86 -4.61 16.07
CA PRO A 20 -5.05 -5.26 15.04
C PRO A 20 -4.47 -6.58 15.56
N ALA A 21 -4.33 -7.58 14.70
CA ALA A 21 -3.71 -8.86 15.05
C ALA A 21 -2.26 -8.69 15.54
N TYR A 22 -1.55 -7.70 14.99
CA TYR A 22 -0.22 -7.26 15.41
C TYR A 22 -0.20 -5.75 15.50
N SER A 23 0.40 -5.23 16.57
CA SER A 23 0.76 -3.82 16.65
C SER A 23 2.09 -3.55 15.96
N ILE A 24 2.33 -2.30 15.58
CA ILE A 24 3.63 -1.87 15.06
C ILE A 24 4.76 -2.11 16.07
N GLN A 25 4.45 -2.03 17.37
CA GLN A 25 5.41 -2.33 18.43
C GLN A 25 5.78 -3.83 18.45
N ASP A 26 4.84 -4.73 18.16
CA ASP A 26 5.11 -6.18 18.08
C ASP A 26 6.08 -6.47 16.94
N ILE A 27 5.92 -5.78 15.81
CA ILE A 27 6.74 -5.97 14.61
C ILE A 27 8.11 -5.32 14.77
N TYR A 28 8.18 -4.01 15.03
CA TYR A 28 9.40 -3.22 14.92
C TYR A 28 10.08 -2.91 16.28
N GLY A 29 9.33 -3.03 17.37
CA GLY A 29 9.72 -2.61 18.72
C GLY A 29 9.15 -1.26 19.15
N GLU A 30 9.41 -0.89 20.40
CA GLU A 30 8.95 0.38 20.99
C GLU A 30 9.79 1.57 20.55
N GLY A 31 9.27 2.79 20.76
CA GLY A 31 9.98 4.03 20.50
C GLY A 31 10.16 4.37 19.02
N ILE A 32 9.51 3.62 18.14
CA ILE A 32 9.53 3.81 16.69
C ILE A 32 8.40 4.76 16.27
N ILE A 33 8.62 5.49 15.18
CA ILE A 33 7.61 6.33 14.52
C ILE A 33 7.31 5.71 13.15
N TYR A 34 6.03 5.62 12.80
CA TYR A 34 5.61 5.10 11.50
C TYR A 34 5.52 6.23 10.47
N ASN A 35 6.12 6.01 9.30
CA ASN A 35 6.08 6.96 8.20
C ASN A 35 5.56 6.27 6.91
N PRO A 36 4.27 6.48 6.58
CA PRO A 36 3.66 5.96 5.37
C PRO A 36 4.01 6.76 4.11
N LYS A 37 4.65 7.93 4.26
CA LYS A 37 4.88 8.81 3.11
C LYS A 37 5.81 8.13 2.11
N LEU A 38 5.33 7.98 0.87
CA LEU A 38 6.18 7.65 -0.26
C LEU A 38 7.05 8.87 -0.60
N TYR A 39 8.34 8.67 -0.76
CA TYR A 39 9.25 9.74 -1.14
C TYR A 39 9.84 9.44 -2.50
N ALA A 40 9.69 10.44 -3.36
CA ALA A 40 10.27 10.53 -4.67
C ALA A 40 10.73 11.97 -4.80
N GLU A 41 11.90 12.20 -5.38
CA GLU A 41 12.21 13.52 -5.93
C GLU A 41 11.33 13.79 -7.16
N ASP A 42 10.89 12.72 -7.82
CA ASP A 42 9.96 12.73 -8.94
C ASP A 42 8.81 11.73 -8.71
N TYR A 43 7.61 12.26 -8.44
CA TYR A 43 6.41 11.45 -8.19
C TYR A 43 5.83 10.78 -9.45
N GLN A 44 6.35 11.09 -10.64
CA GLN A 44 5.85 10.56 -11.91
C GLN A 44 5.89 9.01 -11.97
N HIS A 45 6.77 8.37 -11.20
CA HIS A 45 6.96 6.91 -11.22
C HIS A 45 6.10 6.09 -10.23
N TYR A 46 5.32 6.74 -9.36
CA TYR A 46 4.63 6.05 -8.26
C TYR A 46 3.14 5.77 -8.44
N SER A 47 2.45 6.49 -9.34
CA SER A 47 1.01 6.39 -9.61
C SER A 47 0.20 7.68 -9.49
N GLY A 48 -0.93 7.66 -10.19
CA GLY A 48 -1.80 8.76 -10.58
C GLY A 48 -2.30 9.65 -9.45
N ASP A 49 -2.22 10.95 -9.74
CA ASP A 49 -2.67 12.09 -8.95
C ASP A 49 -2.09 12.21 -7.53
N LEU A 50 -1.59 13.41 -7.21
CA LEU A 50 -0.98 13.75 -5.93
C LEU A 50 -1.93 13.47 -4.73
N LEU A 51 -3.24 13.57 -4.94
CA LEU A 51 -4.23 13.36 -3.89
C LEU A 51 -4.28 11.87 -3.50
N SER A 52 -4.30 10.96 -4.46
CA SER A 52 -4.30 9.52 -4.20
C SER A 52 -3.04 9.09 -3.42
N LEU A 53 -1.86 9.57 -3.83
CA LEU A 53 -0.62 9.32 -3.09
C LEU A 53 -0.63 9.92 -1.68
N THR A 54 -1.23 11.10 -1.52
CA THR A 54 -1.36 11.75 -0.21
C THR A 54 -2.33 10.99 0.70
N ALA A 55 -3.43 10.47 0.16
CA ALA A 55 -4.42 9.71 0.91
C ALA A 55 -3.81 8.46 1.56
N LEU A 56 -2.74 7.89 0.98
CA LEU A 56 -2.02 6.77 1.58
C LEU A 56 -1.45 7.11 2.97
N THR A 57 -1.10 8.37 3.22
CA THR A 57 -0.49 8.79 4.50
C THR A 57 -1.43 8.68 5.69
N GLY A 58 -2.75 8.61 5.44
CA GLY A 58 -3.77 8.38 6.46
C GLY A 58 -4.16 6.91 6.64
N ARG A 59 -3.82 6.01 5.70
CA ARG A 59 -4.40 4.65 5.60
C ARG A 59 -4.11 3.77 6.81
N GLU A 60 -2.88 3.81 7.32
CA GLU A 60 -2.47 2.97 8.44
C GLU A 60 -2.75 3.59 9.81
N LEU A 61 -3.33 4.79 9.90
CA LEU A 61 -3.66 5.44 11.18
C LEU A 61 -4.48 4.53 12.11
N SER A 62 -5.23 3.60 11.54
CA SER A 62 -6.11 2.68 12.25
C SER A 62 -5.45 1.41 12.77
N VAL A 63 -4.26 1.05 12.27
CA VAL A 63 -3.57 -0.21 12.61
C VAL A 63 -2.23 0.00 13.31
N VAL A 64 -1.76 1.25 13.37
CA VAL A 64 -0.49 1.61 14.04
C VAL A 64 -0.55 1.57 15.57
N GLY A 65 -1.75 1.47 16.15
CA GLY A 65 -1.96 1.43 17.60
C GLY A 65 -1.42 2.69 18.28
N ASN A 66 -0.54 2.51 19.27
CA ASN A 66 0.06 3.62 20.03
C ASN A 66 1.32 4.22 19.37
N THR A 67 1.67 3.79 18.15
CA THR A 67 2.85 4.30 17.45
C THR A 67 2.58 5.70 16.89
N PRO A 68 3.42 6.72 17.18
CA PRO A 68 3.30 8.02 16.52
C PRO A 68 3.45 7.91 15.00
N VAL A 69 2.73 8.75 14.26
CA VAL A 69 2.69 8.70 12.80
C VAL A 69 3.05 10.04 12.18
N VAL A 70 3.84 10.02 11.10
CA VAL A 70 3.97 11.16 10.18
C VAL A 70 2.84 11.10 9.15
N CYS A 71 2.02 12.13 9.03
CA CYS A 71 0.81 12.10 8.21
C CYS A 71 0.61 13.44 7.49
N HIS A 72 0.08 13.42 6.27
CA HIS A 72 -0.29 14.69 5.63
C HIS A 72 -1.45 15.35 6.37
N ALA A 73 -1.41 16.68 6.52
CA ALA A 73 -2.44 17.43 7.26
C ALA A 73 -3.85 17.26 6.67
N ALA A 74 -3.95 17.07 5.35
CA ALA A 74 -5.21 16.80 4.65
C ALA A 74 -5.89 15.50 5.08
N CYS A 75 -5.14 14.50 5.55
CA CYS A 75 -5.69 13.24 6.07
C CYS A 75 -5.94 13.28 7.59
N ALA A 76 -5.43 14.32 8.26
CA ALA A 76 -5.50 14.49 9.71
C ALA A 76 -6.46 15.63 10.12
N THR A 77 -7.45 15.95 9.28
CA THR A 77 -8.47 16.95 9.65
C THR A 77 -9.36 16.44 10.77
N LYS A 78 -9.93 17.35 11.57
CA LYS A 78 -10.81 16.96 12.69
C LYS A 78 -11.99 16.09 12.24
N SER A 79 -12.58 16.39 11.09
CA SER A 79 -13.71 15.62 10.55
C SER A 79 -13.29 14.24 10.06
N ALA A 80 -12.15 14.13 9.36
CA ALA A 80 -11.60 12.84 8.94
C ALA A 80 -11.28 11.95 10.16
N LEU A 81 -10.50 12.47 11.12
CA LEU A 81 -10.14 11.73 12.33
C LEU A 81 -11.37 11.35 13.17
N ARG A 82 -12.38 12.22 13.28
CA ARG A 82 -13.63 11.89 13.97
C ARG A 82 -14.35 10.73 13.31
N LEU A 83 -14.40 10.69 11.98
CA LEU A 83 -15.04 9.60 11.24
C LEU A 83 -14.28 8.27 11.41
N LEU A 84 -12.94 8.29 11.37
CA LEU A 84 -12.11 7.13 11.71
C LEU A 84 -12.35 6.64 13.16
N GLY A 85 -12.40 7.56 14.13
CA GLY A 85 -12.70 7.20 15.51
C GLY A 85 -14.12 6.66 15.69
N LYS A 86 -15.09 7.19 14.95
CA LYS A 86 -16.50 6.76 14.99
C LYS A 86 -16.68 5.31 14.56
N SER A 87 -15.90 4.82 13.60
CA SER A 87 -15.92 3.40 13.21
C SER A 87 -15.26 2.47 14.25
N GLY A 88 -14.69 3.02 15.33
CA GLY A 88 -14.04 2.27 16.40
C GLY A 88 -12.54 2.09 16.19
N LEU A 89 -11.92 2.77 15.22
CA LEU A 89 -10.49 2.65 14.97
C LEU A 89 -9.71 3.43 16.04
N GLN A 90 -8.63 2.82 16.54
CA GLN A 90 -7.75 3.49 17.48
C GLN A 90 -6.79 4.39 16.71
N LEU A 91 -6.93 5.70 16.92
CA LEU A 91 -6.00 6.69 16.36
C LEU A 91 -4.70 6.73 17.16
N PRO A 92 -3.55 7.01 16.52
CA PRO A 92 -2.29 7.15 17.21
C PRO A 92 -2.32 8.35 18.17
N PRO A 93 -1.60 8.26 19.30
CA PRO A 93 -1.60 9.31 20.33
C PRO A 93 -0.91 10.59 19.87
N GLU A 94 -0.06 10.51 18.84
CA GLU A 94 0.70 11.63 18.32
C GLU A 94 0.79 11.57 16.79
N LEU A 95 0.45 12.69 16.15
CA LEU A 95 0.57 12.91 14.71
C LEU A 95 1.57 14.03 14.45
N TYR A 96 2.56 13.74 13.61
CA TYR A 96 3.48 14.73 13.05
C TYR A 96 2.98 15.12 11.65
N THR A 97 2.27 16.24 11.56
CA THR A 97 1.64 16.65 10.30
C THR A 97 2.53 17.53 9.44
N TYR A 98 2.42 17.38 8.12
CA TYR A 98 3.04 18.25 7.12
C TYR A 98 2.03 18.58 6.00
N ARG A 99 2.25 19.69 5.27
CA ARG A 99 1.42 20.12 4.13
C ARG A 99 2.14 20.14 2.78
N ASN A 100 3.46 20.11 2.82
CA ASN A 100 4.32 20.17 1.65
C ASN A 100 5.66 19.50 1.96
N GLU A 101 6.52 19.41 0.96
CA GLU A 101 7.82 18.76 1.09
C GLU A 101 8.74 19.47 2.10
N GLU A 102 8.76 20.80 2.14
CA GLU A 102 9.59 21.55 3.10
C GLU A 102 9.20 21.24 4.55
N GLU A 103 7.90 21.29 4.85
CA GLU A 103 7.36 20.91 6.16
C GLU A 103 7.68 19.45 6.50
N TYR A 104 7.57 18.54 5.52
CA TYR A 104 7.91 17.13 5.70
C TYR A 104 9.39 16.94 6.08
N ILE A 105 10.31 17.56 5.34
CA ILE A 105 11.75 17.52 5.65
C ILE A 105 12.03 18.14 7.02
N ASN A 106 11.32 19.21 7.40
CA ASN A 106 11.43 19.80 8.74
C ASN A 106 10.97 18.83 9.85
N VAL A 107 9.92 18.04 9.62
CA VAL A 107 9.50 16.96 10.53
C VAL A 107 10.61 15.91 10.65
N LEU A 108 11.19 15.44 9.54
CA LEU A 108 12.29 14.46 9.59
C LEU A 108 13.51 14.99 10.35
N LYS A 109 13.89 16.24 10.12
CA LYS A 109 14.99 16.91 10.84
C LYS A 109 14.71 17.03 12.34
N LEU A 110 13.47 17.35 12.73
CA LEU A 110 13.06 17.40 14.14
C LEU A 110 13.21 16.02 14.79
N LEU A 111 12.71 14.96 14.15
CA LEU A 111 12.73 13.60 14.69
C LEU A 111 14.15 13.04 14.76
N SER A 112 15.00 13.35 13.77
CA SER A 112 16.42 13.04 13.79
C SER A 112 17.14 13.70 14.97
N LYS A 113 16.90 15.00 15.23
CA LYS A 113 17.46 15.71 16.40
C LYS A 113 17.02 15.13 17.75
N GLN A 114 15.87 14.45 17.78
CA GLN A 114 15.37 13.75 18.97
C GLN A 114 15.87 12.30 19.08
N ASN A 115 16.81 11.88 18.22
CA ASN A 115 17.34 10.51 18.15
C ASN A 115 16.23 9.46 18.00
N LYS A 116 15.17 9.78 17.26
CA LYS A 116 14.08 8.84 16.96
C LYS A 116 14.50 7.90 15.82
N LYS A 117 13.85 6.74 15.77
CA LYS A 117 13.94 5.79 14.64
C LYS A 117 12.58 5.70 13.97
N MET A 118 12.57 5.56 12.66
CA MET A 118 11.38 5.62 11.82
C MET A 118 11.29 4.42 10.88
N ILE A 119 10.06 3.97 10.61
CA ILE A 119 9.75 3.00 9.56
C ILE A 119 9.48 3.77 8.29
N PHE A 120 10.25 3.52 7.24
CA PHE A 120 10.03 4.08 5.91
C PHE A 120 9.54 2.97 4.97
N GLN A 121 8.61 3.31 4.08
CA GLN A 121 8.13 2.38 3.05
C GLN A 121 9.10 2.26 1.87
N TYR A 122 9.89 3.31 1.63
CA TYR A 122 10.87 3.41 0.55
C TYR A 122 12.11 4.17 1.02
N PRO A 123 13.30 3.92 0.42
CA PRO A 123 14.47 4.74 0.67
C PRO A 123 14.20 6.19 0.25
N HIS A 124 14.64 7.13 1.08
CA HIS A 124 14.70 8.56 0.77
C HIS A 124 16.13 8.93 0.34
N PRO A 125 16.31 10.02 -0.42
CA PRO A 125 17.63 10.51 -0.80
C PRO A 125 18.55 10.71 0.41
N GLU A 126 19.78 10.22 0.28
CA GLU A 126 20.78 10.20 1.35
C GLU A 126 21.21 11.60 1.78
N ASP A 127 21.15 12.58 0.87
CA ASP A 127 21.46 13.98 1.14
C ASP A 127 20.36 14.68 1.96
N LYS A 128 19.14 14.14 1.97
CA LYS A 128 17.98 14.70 2.68
C LYS A 128 17.66 13.99 3.99
N VAL A 129 17.91 12.69 4.08
CA VAL A 129 17.55 11.88 5.25
C VAL A 129 18.72 11.00 5.70
N SER A 130 19.18 11.22 6.93
CA SER A 130 20.23 10.40 7.53
C SER A 130 19.79 8.94 7.71
N ALA A 131 20.68 8.00 7.38
CA ALA A 131 20.49 6.57 7.65
C ALA A 131 20.21 6.28 9.14
N GLU A 132 20.69 7.13 10.05
CA GLU A 132 20.41 7.00 11.48
C GLU A 132 18.95 7.24 11.85
N LEU A 133 18.14 7.83 10.98
CA LEU A 133 16.70 7.96 11.23
C LEU A 133 15.95 6.66 10.96
N TYR A 134 16.54 5.72 10.21
CA TYR A 134 15.86 4.51 9.76
C TYR A 134 15.89 3.39 10.81
N ARG A 135 14.77 2.67 10.91
CA ARG A 135 14.69 1.42 11.68
C ARG A 135 15.30 0.23 10.92
N VAL A 136 15.16 0.21 9.60
CA VAL A 136 15.73 -0.76 8.67
C VAL A 136 16.70 -0.01 7.77
N ASP A 137 17.93 -0.51 7.61
CA ASP A 137 18.96 0.17 6.82
C ASP A 137 18.42 0.57 5.43
N PRO A 138 18.54 1.85 5.02
CA PRO A 138 18.01 2.32 3.73
C PRO A 138 18.58 1.55 2.53
N ARG A 139 19.80 1.00 2.63
CA ARG A 139 20.40 0.17 1.57
C ARG A 139 19.72 -1.18 1.45
N VAL A 140 19.26 -1.74 2.57
CA VAL A 140 18.44 -2.96 2.59
C VAL A 140 17.08 -2.67 1.95
N LEU A 141 16.45 -1.54 2.30
CA LEU A 141 15.19 -1.13 1.65
C LEU A 141 15.36 -0.93 0.15
N ALA A 142 16.41 -0.21 -0.29
CA ALA A 142 16.68 0.02 -1.70
C ALA A 142 16.87 -1.30 -2.48
N TYR A 143 17.65 -2.24 -1.93
CA TYR A 143 17.82 -3.56 -2.52
C TYR A 143 16.50 -4.33 -2.63
N LEU A 144 15.66 -4.30 -1.59
CA LEU A 144 14.39 -5.03 -1.55
C LEU A 144 13.28 -4.41 -2.42
N CYS A 145 13.33 -3.10 -2.65
CA CYS A 145 12.39 -2.42 -3.55
C CYS A 145 12.78 -2.55 -5.03
N ASP A 146 14.02 -2.90 -5.32
CA ASP A 146 14.52 -3.07 -6.68
C ASP A 146 14.12 -4.43 -7.26
N LYS A 147 13.22 -4.38 -8.25
CA LYS A 147 12.66 -5.56 -8.95
C LYS A 147 13.72 -6.41 -9.65
N ARG A 148 14.93 -5.90 -9.89
CA ARG A 148 16.05 -6.69 -10.44
C ARG A 148 16.56 -7.76 -9.47
N ASN A 149 16.33 -7.58 -8.18
CA ASN A 149 16.81 -8.49 -7.14
C ASN A 149 15.84 -9.64 -6.84
N ILE A 150 14.63 -9.64 -7.43
CA ILE A 150 13.64 -10.72 -7.25
C ILE A 150 14.22 -12.12 -7.55
N PRO A 151 15.01 -12.36 -8.62
CA PRO A 151 15.61 -13.67 -8.89
C PRO A 151 16.59 -14.16 -7.82
N GLU A 152 17.13 -13.27 -6.97
CA GLU A 152 17.98 -13.67 -5.84
C GLU A 152 17.16 -14.07 -4.60
N LEU A 153 15.90 -13.65 -4.53
CA LEU A 153 15.03 -13.81 -3.36
C LEU A 153 14.01 -14.94 -3.54
N VAL A 154 13.59 -15.21 -4.78
CA VAL A 154 12.55 -16.18 -5.14
C VAL A 154 13.17 -17.38 -5.84
N PRO A 155 12.74 -18.63 -5.53
CA PRO A 155 13.13 -19.81 -6.31
C PRO A 155 12.84 -19.63 -7.80
N SER A 156 13.79 -20.00 -8.66
CA SER A 156 13.76 -19.66 -10.09
C SER A 156 12.61 -20.33 -10.85
N GLU A 157 12.09 -21.44 -10.34
CA GLU A 157 10.92 -22.14 -10.88
C GLU A 157 9.59 -21.38 -10.65
N HIS A 158 9.59 -20.36 -9.79
CA HIS A 158 8.40 -19.60 -9.40
C HIS A 158 8.49 -18.11 -9.79
N ILE A 159 9.32 -17.78 -10.76
CA ILE A 159 9.39 -16.44 -11.37
C ILE A 159 9.10 -16.57 -12.87
N PRO A 160 8.39 -15.60 -13.48
CA PRO A 160 8.28 -15.54 -14.93
C PRO A 160 9.68 -15.47 -15.55
N LYS A 161 9.87 -16.11 -16.72
CA LYS A 161 11.10 -15.94 -17.49
C LYS A 161 11.29 -14.47 -17.78
N ARG A 162 12.50 -13.99 -17.52
CA ARG A 162 12.80 -12.57 -17.63
C ARG A 162 14.24 -12.30 -18.00
N ARG A 163 14.48 -11.13 -18.59
CA ARG A 163 15.80 -10.62 -18.93
C ARG A 163 15.82 -9.09 -18.92
N MET A 164 17.02 -8.53 -18.83
CA MET A 164 17.25 -7.09 -18.97
C MET A 164 17.51 -6.76 -20.44
N MET A 165 16.83 -5.74 -20.96
CA MET A 165 16.98 -5.26 -22.35
C MET A 165 16.81 -3.74 -22.40
N SER A 166 17.36 -3.08 -23.42
CA SER A 166 16.95 -1.73 -23.79
C SER A 166 15.69 -1.74 -24.67
N LEU A 167 14.97 -0.62 -24.76
CA LEU A 167 13.83 -0.49 -25.68
C LEU A 167 14.24 -0.77 -27.14
N GLU A 168 15.41 -0.27 -27.55
CA GLU A 168 15.99 -0.54 -28.88
C GLU A 168 16.15 -2.05 -29.13
N GLN A 169 16.72 -2.80 -28.19
CA GLN A 169 16.86 -4.25 -28.30
C GLN A 169 15.50 -4.97 -28.39
N ILE A 170 14.50 -4.50 -27.64
CA ILE A 170 13.14 -5.08 -27.69
C ILE A 170 12.53 -4.90 -29.09
N MET A 171 12.67 -3.71 -29.67
CA MET A 171 12.18 -3.39 -31.01
C MET A 171 12.91 -4.18 -32.11
N GLU A 172 14.23 -4.40 -31.96
CA GLU A 172 15.03 -5.16 -32.92
C GLU A 172 14.75 -6.68 -32.88
N GLU A 173 14.66 -7.27 -31.69
CA GLU A 173 14.51 -8.71 -31.52
C GLU A 173 13.11 -9.25 -31.86
N LYS A 174 12.09 -8.37 -31.93
CA LYS A 174 10.69 -8.73 -32.25
C LYS A 174 10.17 -9.89 -31.43
N LEU A 175 10.08 -9.65 -30.12
CA LEU A 175 9.70 -10.67 -29.15
C LEU A 175 8.29 -11.20 -29.42
N GLN A 176 8.04 -12.45 -29.03
CA GLN A 176 6.70 -13.01 -29.07
C GLN A 176 5.82 -12.34 -28.02
N LEU A 177 4.78 -11.64 -28.48
CA LEU A 177 3.78 -10.98 -27.64
C LEU A 177 2.67 -11.97 -27.18
N PRO A 178 2.01 -11.71 -26.04
CA PRO A 178 2.23 -10.57 -25.14
C PRO A 178 3.46 -10.70 -24.24
N ILE A 179 4.04 -9.55 -23.87
CA ILE A 179 5.13 -9.43 -22.89
C ILE A 179 4.80 -8.39 -21.82
N VAL A 180 5.42 -8.51 -20.65
CA VAL A 180 5.33 -7.52 -19.59
C VAL A 180 6.66 -6.77 -19.50
N LEU A 181 6.59 -5.44 -19.57
CA LEU A 181 7.74 -4.56 -19.34
C LEU A 181 7.66 -4.01 -17.92
N LYS A 182 8.79 -4.01 -17.21
CA LYS A 182 8.93 -3.32 -15.93
C LYS A 182 10.16 -2.43 -15.93
N THR A 183 10.11 -1.31 -15.23
CA THR A 183 11.29 -0.44 -15.10
C THR A 183 12.44 -1.18 -14.41
N GLY A 184 13.63 -1.07 -15.00
CA GLY A 184 14.84 -1.74 -14.52
C GLY A 184 15.90 -0.76 -13.99
N ASP A 185 15.51 0.46 -13.66
CA ASP A 185 16.38 1.50 -13.09
C ASP A 185 16.63 1.33 -11.57
N GLY A 186 15.93 0.38 -10.94
CA GLY A 186 16.02 0.08 -9.52
C GLY A 186 15.23 1.02 -8.63
N ARG A 187 14.46 1.94 -9.20
CA ARG A 187 13.58 2.81 -8.42
C ARG A 187 12.37 2.02 -7.92
N PRO A 188 11.91 2.29 -6.69
CA PRO A 188 10.64 1.76 -6.21
C PRO A 188 9.47 2.24 -7.07
N THR A 189 8.51 1.35 -7.30
CA THR A 189 7.25 1.67 -8.00
C THR A 189 6.02 1.27 -7.17
N SER A 190 4.85 1.79 -7.51
CA SER A 190 3.58 1.50 -6.81
C SER A 190 2.39 1.55 -7.78
N GLY A 191 1.29 0.86 -7.44
CA GLY A 191 0.01 0.99 -8.14
C GLY A 191 -0.01 0.56 -9.61
N GLY A 192 0.91 -0.32 -10.03
CA GLY A 192 1.06 -0.71 -11.45
C GLY A 192 1.95 0.23 -12.28
N TYR A 193 2.42 1.34 -11.70
CA TYR A 193 3.30 2.26 -12.43
C TYR A 193 4.68 1.67 -12.62
N GLY A 194 5.29 1.97 -13.77
CA GLY A 194 6.51 1.31 -14.21
C GLY A 194 6.30 -0.16 -14.58
N VAL A 195 5.06 -0.58 -14.87
CA VAL A 195 4.70 -1.87 -15.46
C VAL A 195 3.80 -1.62 -16.66
N LEU A 196 4.08 -2.26 -17.80
CA LEU A 196 3.27 -2.17 -19.02
C LEU A 196 3.03 -3.58 -19.59
N LEU A 197 1.77 -3.88 -19.93
CA LEU A 197 1.43 -5.04 -20.73
C LEU A 197 1.45 -4.68 -22.22
N ILE A 198 2.33 -5.32 -22.98
CA ILE A 198 2.49 -5.11 -24.41
C ILE A 198 1.84 -6.28 -25.14
N ASN A 199 0.70 -6.02 -25.76
CA ASN A 199 -0.07 -6.95 -26.58
C ASN A 199 0.27 -6.80 -28.07
N GLU A 200 0.64 -5.60 -28.51
CA GLU A 200 0.93 -5.26 -29.91
C GLU A 200 2.22 -4.44 -30.04
N GLU A 201 2.96 -4.62 -31.14
CA GLU A 201 4.24 -3.93 -31.38
C GLU A 201 4.10 -2.40 -31.33
N LYS A 202 2.96 -1.86 -31.77
CA LYS A 202 2.71 -0.41 -31.78
C LYS A 202 2.81 0.21 -30.37
N GLN A 203 2.47 -0.53 -29.32
CA GLN A 203 2.57 -0.02 -27.95
C GLN A 203 4.03 0.27 -27.56
N LEU A 204 5.01 -0.40 -28.17
CA LEU A 204 6.44 -0.13 -27.92
C LEU A 204 6.87 1.24 -28.46
N GLU A 205 6.24 1.72 -29.53
CA GLU A 205 6.52 3.04 -30.12
C GLU A 205 6.01 4.20 -29.26
N GLU A 206 5.07 3.91 -28.35
CA GLU A 206 4.47 4.88 -27.43
C GLU A 206 5.25 5.00 -26.10
N ILE A 207 6.26 4.16 -25.89
CA ILE A 207 7.08 4.18 -24.67
C ILE A 207 8.13 5.29 -24.77
N ASP A 208 8.12 6.19 -23.79
CA ASP A 208 9.10 7.26 -23.66
C ASP A 208 9.76 7.28 -22.27
N GLU A 209 10.60 8.29 -22.03
CA GLU A 209 11.37 8.42 -20.77
C GLU A 209 10.50 8.55 -19.51
N SER A 210 9.19 8.81 -19.64
CA SER A 210 8.27 8.79 -18.50
C SER A 210 8.10 7.39 -17.90
N PHE A 211 8.32 6.34 -18.70
CA PHE A 211 8.33 4.97 -18.20
C PHE A 211 9.51 4.77 -17.23
N GLY A 212 10.71 5.21 -17.60
CA GLY A 212 11.92 5.11 -16.80
C GLY A 212 13.18 5.06 -17.66
N ASP A 213 14.25 4.46 -17.15
CA ASP A 213 15.47 4.25 -17.94
C ASP A 213 15.24 3.24 -19.08
N LEU A 214 15.08 3.75 -20.30
CA LEU A 214 14.83 2.95 -21.49
C LEU A 214 16.03 2.09 -21.92
N SER A 215 17.21 2.29 -21.33
CA SER A 215 18.37 1.42 -21.54
C SER A 215 18.35 0.17 -20.65
N SER A 216 17.50 0.16 -19.62
CA SER A 216 17.44 -0.90 -18.61
C SER A 216 15.99 -1.22 -18.26
N ILE A 217 15.38 -2.09 -19.07
CA ILE A 217 14.01 -2.58 -18.91
C ILE A 217 14.05 -4.07 -18.54
N ILE A 218 13.25 -4.45 -17.54
CA ILE A 218 12.96 -5.85 -17.26
C ILE A 218 11.87 -6.28 -18.26
N VAL A 219 12.18 -7.27 -19.08
CA VAL A 219 11.21 -7.91 -19.98
C VAL A 219 10.87 -9.26 -19.40
N GLU A 220 9.60 -9.49 -19.09
CA GLU A 220 9.06 -10.76 -18.59
C GLU A 220 8.12 -11.39 -19.62
N GLU A 221 8.07 -12.72 -19.66
CA GLU A 221 6.98 -13.41 -20.34
C GLU A 221 5.64 -13.05 -19.68
N HIS A 222 4.61 -12.86 -20.50
CA HIS A 222 3.26 -12.71 -19.96
C HIS A 222 2.74 -14.06 -19.49
N ILE A 223 2.37 -14.13 -18.21
CA ILE A 223 1.74 -15.29 -17.60
C ILE A 223 0.22 -15.04 -17.59
N PRO A 224 -0.58 -15.81 -18.37
CA PRO A 224 -2.02 -15.83 -18.17
C PRO A 224 -2.31 -16.26 -16.74
N TYR A 225 -3.42 -15.82 -16.16
CA TYR A 225 -3.75 -16.18 -14.77
C TYR A 225 -5.23 -16.49 -14.60
N GLU A 226 -5.49 -17.40 -13.67
CA GLU A 226 -6.84 -17.72 -13.16
C GLU A 226 -7.10 -16.95 -11.87
N GLN A 227 -6.05 -16.70 -11.09
CA GLN A 227 -6.10 -15.91 -9.86
C GLN A 227 -4.86 -15.03 -9.76
N ASN A 228 -5.08 -13.79 -9.31
CA ASN A 228 -4.02 -12.87 -8.91
C ASN A 228 -4.19 -12.59 -7.41
N ILE A 229 -3.28 -13.15 -6.59
CA ILE A 229 -3.33 -13.02 -5.14
C ILE A 229 -2.10 -12.31 -4.60
N SER A 230 -2.21 -11.68 -3.44
CA SER A 230 -1.07 -11.27 -2.64
C SER A 230 -1.04 -12.08 -1.35
N ILE A 231 0.10 -12.72 -1.02
CA ILE A 231 0.31 -13.42 0.26
C ILE A 231 1.16 -12.55 1.19
N HIS A 232 0.80 -12.45 2.45
CA HIS A 232 1.41 -11.46 3.34
C HIS A 232 2.09 -12.09 4.55
N TYR A 233 3.24 -11.51 4.91
CA TYR A 233 4.04 -11.93 6.03
C TYR A 233 4.48 -10.76 6.90
N ILE A 234 4.76 -11.07 8.15
CA ILE A 234 5.51 -10.24 9.08
C ILE A 234 6.85 -10.93 9.34
N ALA A 235 7.93 -10.16 9.38
CA ALA A 235 9.16 -10.52 10.07
C ALA A 235 9.38 -9.54 11.22
N ASN A 236 9.28 -10.02 12.46
CA ASN A 236 9.40 -9.15 13.62
C ASN A 236 10.87 -8.91 14.00
N LYS A 237 11.12 -8.03 14.97
CA LYS A 237 12.47 -7.67 15.44
C LYS A 237 13.30 -8.83 16.00
N LYS A 238 12.66 -9.98 16.31
CA LYS A 238 13.33 -11.20 16.77
C LYS A 238 13.68 -12.15 15.61
N GLY A 239 13.27 -11.81 14.39
CA GLY A 239 13.41 -12.66 13.21
C GLY A 239 12.34 -13.74 13.11
N GLU A 240 11.27 -13.68 13.92
CA GLU A 240 10.13 -14.59 13.79
C GLU A 240 9.30 -14.16 12.58
N ILE A 241 8.97 -15.13 11.72
CA ILE A 241 8.21 -14.90 10.48
C ILE A 241 6.83 -15.53 10.64
N GLU A 242 5.80 -14.76 10.28
CA GLU A 242 4.41 -15.19 10.40
C GLU A 242 3.62 -14.82 9.16
N PHE A 243 2.81 -15.76 8.67
CA PHE A 243 1.82 -15.51 7.62
C PHE A 243 0.60 -14.83 8.23
N ILE A 244 0.17 -13.71 7.64
CA ILE A 244 -0.94 -12.90 8.18
C ILE A 244 -2.20 -12.93 7.31
N GLY A 245 -2.18 -13.67 6.21
CA GLY A 245 -3.31 -13.85 5.31
C GLY A 245 -3.00 -13.51 3.85
N LYS A 246 -4.06 -13.48 3.04
CA LYS A 246 -3.98 -13.21 1.60
C LYS A 246 -5.00 -12.17 1.16
N SER A 247 -4.73 -11.56 0.03
CA SER A 247 -5.72 -10.80 -0.72
C SER A 247 -5.86 -11.34 -2.14
N GLU A 248 -7.04 -11.23 -2.72
CA GLU A 248 -7.27 -11.43 -4.15
C GLU A 248 -7.38 -10.05 -4.79
N GLN A 249 -6.48 -9.75 -5.71
CA GLN A 249 -6.33 -8.42 -6.29
C GLN A 249 -7.39 -8.20 -7.36
N LEU A 250 -8.08 -7.05 -7.26
CA LEU A 250 -8.93 -6.54 -8.32
C LEU A 250 -8.09 -5.60 -9.17
N VAL A 251 -7.93 -5.96 -10.44
CA VAL A 251 -7.14 -5.19 -11.41
C VAL A 251 -7.97 -4.91 -12.66
N THR A 252 -7.72 -3.78 -13.31
CA THR A 252 -8.28 -3.46 -14.63
C THR A 252 -7.69 -4.37 -15.72
N ASP A 253 -8.28 -4.32 -16.92
CA ASP A 253 -7.78 -5.02 -18.11
C ASP A 253 -6.34 -4.60 -18.50
N ASP A 254 -5.95 -3.37 -18.20
CA ASP A 254 -4.57 -2.86 -18.39
C ASP A 254 -3.64 -3.14 -17.20
N GLY A 255 -4.13 -3.82 -16.15
CA GLY A 255 -3.32 -4.32 -15.03
C GLY A 255 -3.15 -3.34 -13.86
N SER A 256 -3.91 -2.24 -13.82
CA SER A 256 -3.89 -1.28 -12.72
C SER A 256 -4.63 -1.81 -11.50
N PHE A 257 -4.10 -1.57 -10.29
CA PHE A 257 -4.69 -2.05 -9.04
C PHE A 257 -5.86 -1.17 -8.57
N CYS A 258 -7.00 -1.81 -8.26
CA CYS A 258 -8.23 -1.12 -7.91
C CYS A 258 -8.73 -1.41 -6.48
N GLY A 259 -8.39 -2.58 -5.97
CA GLY A 259 -8.84 -3.02 -4.66
C GLY A 259 -8.49 -4.47 -4.40
N SER A 260 -9.06 -5.03 -3.34
CA SER A 260 -8.82 -6.46 -3.04
C SER A 260 -9.94 -7.05 -2.22
N TRP A 261 -10.23 -8.33 -2.45
CA TRP A 261 -10.87 -9.15 -1.42
C TRP A 261 -9.82 -9.61 -0.41
N ILE A 262 -10.14 -9.53 0.88
CA ILE A 262 -9.18 -9.76 1.96
C ILE A 262 -9.66 -10.93 2.81
N THR A 263 -8.75 -11.85 3.14
CA THR A 263 -9.01 -12.94 4.08
C THR A 263 -7.75 -13.40 4.80
N THR A 264 -7.89 -13.83 6.05
CA THR A 264 -6.83 -14.54 6.78
C THR A 264 -6.92 -16.06 6.61
N ASP A 265 -8.04 -16.54 6.07
CA ASP A 265 -8.27 -17.95 5.83
C ASP A 265 -7.53 -18.41 4.57
N TYR A 266 -7.04 -19.65 4.61
CA TYR A 266 -6.43 -20.32 3.47
C TYR A 266 -6.88 -21.78 3.42
N ASP A 267 -6.81 -22.36 2.23
CA ASP A 267 -7.03 -23.78 1.99
C ASP A 267 -5.73 -24.45 1.51
N GLU A 268 -5.79 -25.76 1.31
CA GLU A 268 -4.64 -26.57 0.86
C GLU A 268 -4.13 -26.16 -0.53
N ASN A 269 -4.95 -25.52 -1.37
CA ASN A 269 -4.56 -25.17 -2.74
C ASN A 269 -3.46 -24.10 -2.78
N ILE A 270 -3.32 -23.31 -1.70
CA ILE A 270 -2.29 -22.28 -1.59
C ILE A 270 -1.22 -22.60 -0.55
N ALA A 271 -1.25 -23.79 0.06
CA ALA A 271 -0.29 -24.16 1.10
C ALA A 271 1.17 -24.15 0.60
N ASP A 272 1.42 -24.64 -0.62
CA ASP A 272 2.76 -24.61 -1.22
C ASP A 272 3.21 -23.19 -1.59
N ILE A 273 2.26 -22.32 -1.99
CA ILE A 273 2.50 -20.89 -2.23
C ILE A 273 2.92 -20.21 -0.92
N ILE A 274 2.22 -20.50 0.18
CA ILE A 274 2.56 -19.98 1.52
C ILE A 274 3.95 -20.48 1.96
N LYS A 275 4.23 -21.77 1.77
CA LYS A 275 5.54 -22.34 2.11
C LYS A 275 6.67 -21.71 1.31
N THR A 276 6.46 -21.44 0.02
CA THR A 276 7.43 -20.74 -0.82
C THR A 276 7.58 -19.29 -0.40
N GLY A 277 6.48 -18.57 -0.17
CA GLY A 277 6.48 -17.21 0.35
C GLY A 277 7.23 -17.07 1.67
N TYR A 278 7.07 -18.03 2.59
CA TYR A 278 7.84 -18.06 3.83
C TYR A 278 9.37 -18.11 3.57
N LYS A 279 9.82 -18.92 2.59
CA LYS A 279 11.25 -18.96 2.22
C LYS A 279 11.71 -17.62 1.64
N VAL A 280 10.90 -16.98 0.81
CA VAL A 280 11.17 -15.65 0.27
C VAL A 280 11.29 -14.63 1.40
N MET A 281 10.33 -14.60 2.32
CA MET A 281 10.36 -13.72 3.49
C MET A 281 11.57 -14.00 4.39
N LYS A 282 11.99 -15.26 4.51
CA LYS A 282 13.20 -15.63 5.24
C LYS A 282 14.45 -15.04 4.59
N ASN A 283 14.60 -15.15 3.26
CA ASN A 283 15.70 -14.53 2.52
C ASN A 283 15.72 -13.00 2.72
N ILE A 284 14.54 -12.38 2.72
CA ILE A 284 14.36 -10.94 2.98
C ILE A 284 14.79 -10.57 4.41
N ALA A 285 14.36 -11.34 5.42
CA ALA A 285 14.71 -11.12 6.81
C ALA A 285 16.22 -11.32 7.07
N GLU A 286 16.85 -12.30 6.42
CA GLU A 286 18.30 -12.56 6.50
C GLU A 286 19.14 -11.41 5.93
N LYS A 287 18.59 -10.60 5.01
CA LYS A 287 19.21 -9.34 4.55
C LYS A 287 19.12 -8.21 5.60
N GLY A 288 18.44 -8.42 6.72
CA GLY A 288 18.27 -7.46 7.80
C GLY A 288 16.93 -6.72 7.79
N TYR A 289 15.95 -7.18 7.02
CA TYR A 289 14.61 -6.58 7.02
C TYR A 289 13.80 -6.97 8.26
N VAL A 290 13.09 -5.99 8.81
CA VAL A 290 12.07 -6.16 9.85
C VAL A 290 10.85 -5.40 9.35
N GLY A 291 9.69 -6.04 9.30
CA GLY A 291 8.48 -5.39 8.83
C GLY A 291 7.45 -6.32 8.21
N VAL A 292 6.58 -5.71 7.40
CA VAL A 292 5.54 -6.40 6.63
C VAL A 292 5.96 -6.51 5.18
N ALA A 293 5.65 -7.62 4.53
CA ALA A 293 5.73 -7.75 3.08
C ALA A 293 4.50 -8.46 2.53
N GLY A 294 4.00 -8.00 1.39
CA GLY A 294 3.03 -8.74 0.57
C GLY A 294 3.71 -9.20 -0.70
N PHE A 295 3.41 -10.40 -1.19
CA PHE A 295 4.00 -10.93 -2.41
C PHE A 295 2.89 -11.21 -3.40
N ASP A 296 2.93 -10.56 -4.56
CA ASP A 296 1.94 -10.71 -5.61
C ASP A 296 2.29 -11.96 -6.43
N VAL A 297 1.32 -12.85 -6.54
CA VAL A 297 1.46 -14.20 -7.11
C VAL A 297 0.33 -14.47 -8.09
N LEU A 298 0.71 -14.81 -9.32
CA LEU A 298 -0.21 -15.29 -10.35
C LEU A 298 -0.31 -16.81 -10.27
N LEU A 299 -1.53 -17.34 -10.35
CA LEU A 299 -1.79 -18.77 -10.42
C LEU A 299 -2.36 -19.12 -11.80
N TYR A 300 -1.81 -20.17 -12.42
CA TYR A 300 -2.24 -20.62 -13.75
C TYR A 300 -1.92 -22.09 -13.97
N ASN A 301 -2.91 -22.89 -14.40
CA ASN A 301 -2.73 -24.32 -14.70
C ASN A 301 -2.00 -25.11 -13.58
N GLY A 302 -2.28 -24.79 -12.31
CA GLY A 302 -1.64 -25.42 -11.15
C GLY A 302 -0.19 -24.97 -10.86
N HIS A 303 0.33 -24.02 -11.64
CA HIS A 303 1.61 -23.34 -11.36
C HIS A 303 1.36 -21.98 -10.71
N TYR A 304 2.40 -21.45 -10.04
CA TYR A 304 2.36 -20.13 -9.44
C TYR A 304 3.66 -19.35 -9.66
N TYR A 305 3.53 -18.03 -9.80
CA TYR A 305 4.60 -17.14 -10.18
C TYR A 305 4.57 -15.87 -9.34
N PHE A 306 5.65 -15.60 -8.59
CA PHE A 306 5.85 -14.37 -7.86
C PHE A 306 6.25 -13.26 -8.83
N ILE A 307 5.40 -12.24 -8.96
CA ILE A 307 5.57 -11.15 -9.93
C ILE A 307 6.02 -9.83 -9.30
N ASP A 308 5.76 -9.62 -8.00
CA ASP A 308 6.24 -8.49 -7.21
C ASP A 308 6.35 -8.89 -5.73
N LEU A 309 7.33 -8.34 -5.00
CA LEU A 309 7.59 -8.67 -3.60
C LEU A 309 7.20 -7.59 -2.60
N ASN A 310 6.74 -6.41 -3.04
CA ASN A 310 6.04 -5.41 -2.24
C ASN A 310 6.45 -5.36 -0.73
N VAL A 311 7.76 -5.20 -0.44
CA VAL A 311 8.39 -5.40 0.88
C VAL A 311 8.16 -4.20 1.83
N ARG A 312 6.90 -3.96 2.17
CA ARG A 312 6.40 -2.81 2.96
C ARG A 312 4.94 -3.03 3.38
N PHE A 313 4.39 -2.07 4.13
CA PHE A 313 2.94 -1.96 4.24
C PHE A 313 2.34 -1.62 2.88
N ASN A 314 1.46 -2.48 2.38
CA ASN A 314 0.74 -2.29 1.14
C ASN A 314 -0.77 -2.12 1.40
N ALA A 315 -1.55 -1.95 0.34
CA ALA A 315 -2.96 -1.59 0.41
C ALA A 315 -3.80 -2.56 1.26
N SER A 316 -3.59 -3.87 1.11
CA SER A 316 -4.38 -4.90 1.82
C SER A 316 -3.94 -5.12 3.27
N THR A 317 -2.78 -4.60 3.68
CA THR A 317 -2.20 -4.87 5.01
C THR A 317 -3.13 -4.44 6.15
N CYS A 318 -3.74 -3.25 6.07
CA CYS A 318 -4.68 -2.79 7.10
C CYS A 318 -5.88 -3.74 7.25
N GLY A 319 -6.45 -4.16 6.12
CA GLY A 319 -7.60 -5.07 6.14
C GLY A 319 -7.25 -6.42 6.76
N LEU A 320 -6.07 -6.97 6.45
CA LEU A 320 -5.59 -8.23 7.04
C LEU A 320 -5.42 -8.12 8.56
N LEU A 321 -4.80 -7.04 9.03
CA LEU A 321 -4.60 -6.81 10.46
C LEU A 321 -5.93 -6.62 11.21
N LEU A 322 -6.96 -6.09 10.56
CA LEU A 322 -8.29 -5.87 11.15
C LEU A 322 -9.25 -7.04 10.95
N TYR A 323 -8.99 -7.96 10.03
CA TYR A 323 -9.92 -8.98 9.55
C TYR A 323 -10.57 -9.80 10.68
N ASN A 324 -9.75 -10.35 11.58
CA ASN A 324 -10.23 -11.17 12.69
C ASN A 324 -11.12 -10.40 13.65
N ASP A 325 -10.82 -9.12 13.90
CA ASP A 325 -11.60 -8.29 14.81
C ASP A 325 -12.90 -7.80 14.16
N ILE A 326 -12.88 -7.53 12.83
CA ILE A 326 -14.10 -7.30 12.03
C ILE A 326 -15.04 -8.50 12.13
N HIS A 327 -14.52 -9.70 11.85
CA HIS A 327 -15.31 -10.93 11.89
C HIS A 327 -15.88 -11.19 13.28
N LYS A 328 -15.06 -11.05 14.32
CA LYS A 328 -15.49 -11.23 15.72
C LYS A 328 -16.57 -10.23 16.16
N ARG A 329 -16.49 -8.97 15.71
CA ARG A 329 -17.40 -7.91 16.13
C ARG A 329 -18.73 -7.91 15.39
N PHE A 330 -18.67 -8.07 14.07
CA PHE A 330 -19.83 -7.85 13.20
C PHE A 330 -20.36 -9.15 12.59
N GLY A 331 -19.64 -10.27 12.72
CA GLY A 331 -19.97 -11.53 12.04
C GLY A 331 -19.86 -11.45 10.51
N LYS A 332 -19.28 -10.36 9.98
CA LYS A 332 -19.06 -10.12 8.55
C LYS A 332 -17.78 -10.84 8.14
N LYS A 333 -17.87 -11.72 7.14
CA LYS A 333 -16.77 -12.60 6.69
C LYS A 333 -16.09 -12.08 5.44
N LEU A 334 -16.79 -11.26 4.67
CA LEU A 334 -16.29 -10.70 3.43
C LEU A 334 -15.81 -9.28 3.71
N VAL A 335 -14.58 -9.00 3.32
CA VAL A 335 -13.92 -7.71 3.48
C VAL A 335 -13.33 -7.33 2.13
N ARG A 336 -13.81 -6.21 1.56
CA ARG A 336 -13.30 -5.66 0.31
C ARG A 336 -12.62 -4.33 0.58
N LEU A 337 -11.36 -4.20 0.17
CA LEU A 337 -10.65 -2.93 0.15
C LEU A 337 -11.09 -2.14 -1.08
N CYS A 338 -11.49 -0.90 -0.85
CA CYS A 338 -12.04 -0.02 -1.87
C CYS A 338 -11.39 1.37 -1.80
N ASN A 339 -11.28 1.99 -2.98
CA ASN A 339 -10.86 3.38 -3.15
C ASN A 339 -12.02 4.15 -3.78
N PHE A 340 -12.40 5.27 -3.19
CA PHE A 340 -13.51 6.10 -3.64
C PHE A 340 -13.06 7.53 -3.91
N ASP A 341 -13.58 8.10 -4.99
CA ASP A 341 -13.59 9.53 -5.27
C ASP A 341 -14.94 10.13 -4.84
N TRP A 342 -14.90 11.34 -4.31
CA TRP A 342 -16.10 12.14 -4.01
C TRP A 342 -15.90 13.56 -4.54
N ASN A 343 -16.70 13.90 -5.56
CA ASN A 343 -16.54 15.13 -6.33
C ASN A 343 -17.32 16.33 -5.78
N ASN A 344 -18.21 16.11 -4.79
CA ASN A 344 -18.88 17.21 -4.09
C ASN A 344 -17.97 17.78 -3.00
N ASN A 345 -18.43 18.82 -2.29
CA ASN A 345 -17.66 19.41 -1.21
C ASN A 345 -17.31 18.38 -0.11
N PHE A 346 -16.12 18.49 0.47
CA PHE A 346 -15.62 17.59 1.51
C PHE A 346 -16.57 17.46 2.72
N ASP A 347 -17.18 18.58 3.14
CA ASP A 347 -18.04 18.59 4.32
C ASP A 347 -19.33 17.76 4.11
N SER A 348 -19.73 17.51 2.86
CA SER A 348 -20.84 16.61 2.50
C SER A 348 -20.44 15.13 2.42
N ALA A 349 -19.16 14.82 2.17
CA ALA A 349 -18.66 13.45 2.11
C ALA A 349 -18.75 12.75 3.48
N ILE A 350 -18.39 13.48 4.54
CA ILE A 350 -18.34 12.97 5.91
C ILE A 350 -19.70 12.43 6.39
N PRO A 351 -20.80 13.20 6.40
CA PRO A 351 -22.10 12.68 6.84
C PRO A 351 -22.64 11.57 5.93
N MET A 352 -22.25 11.50 4.65
CA MET A 352 -22.63 10.39 3.79
C MET A 352 -21.89 9.10 4.15
N ALA A 353 -20.58 9.16 4.34
CA ALA A 353 -19.80 8.01 4.80
C ALA A 353 -20.24 7.55 6.20
N GLU A 354 -20.59 8.49 7.09
CA GLU A 354 -21.12 8.18 8.42
C GLU A 354 -22.34 7.26 8.38
N LYS A 355 -23.22 7.36 7.36
CA LYS A 355 -24.39 6.47 7.22
C LYS A 355 -23.99 5.00 7.07
N PHE A 356 -22.93 4.72 6.31
CA PHE A 356 -22.44 3.36 6.08
C PHE A 356 -21.64 2.84 7.29
N VAL A 357 -20.93 3.74 7.99
CA VAL A 357 -20.28 3.42 9.27
C VAL A 357 -21.32 3.04 10.33
N ASP A 358 -22.41 3.81 10.45
CA ASP A 358 -23.48 3.58 11.42
C ASP A 358 -24.23 2.25 11.18
N LYS A 359 -24.27 1.79 9.93
CA LYS A 359 -24.82 0.48 9.55
C LYS A 359 -23.82 -0.68 9.66
N TYR A 360 -22.58 -0.43 10.09
CA TYR A 360 -21.48 -1.42 10.09
C TYR A 360 -21.21 -2.05 8.72
N GLN A 361 -21.34 -1.25 7.66
CA GLN A 361 -21.10 -1.67 6.27
C GLN A 361 -19.75 -1.17 5.74
N PHE A 362 -19.22 -0.10 6.34
CA PHE A 362 -17.99 0.55 5.89
C PHE A 362 -17.07 0.92 7.06
N ILE A 363 -15.77 0.64 6.90
CA ILE A 363 -14.71 1.03 7.83
C ILE A 363 -13.73 1.94 7.06
N PRO A 364 -13.80 3.27 7.25
CA PRO A 364 -12.88 4.18 6.59
C PRO A 364 -11.47 3.97 7.13
N LEU A 365 -10.48 3.88 6.25
CA LEU A 365 -9.07 3.78 6.58
C LEU A 365 -8.34 5.11 6.38
N SER A 366 -8.72 5.87 5.35
CA SER A 366 -8.18 7.21 5.08
C SER A 366 -9.23 8.08 4.41
N ILE A 367 -9.20 9.38 4.72
CA ILE A 367 -10.09 10.38 4.13
C ILE A 367 -9.26 11.64 3.91
N LEU A 368 -9.09 12.06 2.66
CA LEU A 368 -8.32 13.23 2.29
C LEU A 368 -9.22 14.44 2.07
N ASP A 369 -8.92 15.55 2.75
CA ASP A 369 -9.53 16.86 2.51
C ASP A 369 -8.77 17.61 1.39
N PRO A 370 -9.35 17.73 0.18
CA PRO A 370 -8.66 18.30 -0.97
C PRO A 370 -8.45 19.81 -0.85
N ARG A 371 -9.09 20.49 0.11
CA ARG A 371 -8.94 21.94 0.33
C ARG A 371 -7.52 22.35 0.70
N SER A 372 -6.67 21.40 1.07
CA SER A 372 -5.24 21.63 1.31
C SER A 372 -4.42 21.79 0.02
N PHE A 373 -5.01 21.52 -1.15
CA PHE A 373 -4.37 21.51 -2.46
C PHE A 373 -5.06 22.53 -3.40
N PRO A 374 -4.78 23.84 -3.26
CA PRO A 374 -5.35 24.84 -4.16
C PRO A 374 -4.81 24.64 -5.58
N GLY A 375 -5.71 24.49 -6.56
CA GLY A 375 -5.36 24.33 -7.98
C GLY A 375 -5.47 22.89 -8.50
N GLU A 376 -5.60 21.90 -7.62
CA GLU A 376 -5.96 20.53 -7.98
C GLU A 376 -7.48 20.37 -8.02
N ASP A 377 -7.95 19.37 -8.77
CA ASP A 377 -9.35 18.94 -8.72
C ASP A 377 -9.76 18.69 -7.27
N GLN A 378 -10.82 19.33 -6.80
CA GLN A 378 -11.24 19.30 -5.41
C GLN A 378 -11.97 17.98 -5.06
N VAL A 379 -11.33 16.85 -5.36
CA VAL A 379 -11.85 15.50 -5.17
C VAL A 379 -11.42 14.97 -3.81
N THR A 380 -12.39 14.62 -2.99
CA THR A 380 -12.13 13.91 -1.73
C THR A 380 -11.78 12.47 -2.05
N LYS A 381 -10.57 12.03 -1.67
CA LYS A 381 -10.14 10.63 -1.76
C LYS A 381 -10.51 9.91 -0.48
N MET A 382 -11.11 8.72 -0.59
CA MET A 382 -11.45 7.89 0.56
C MET A 382 -11.02 6.45 0.33
N ILE A 383 -10.27 5.90 1.26
CA ILE A 383 -9.84 4.50 1.26
C ILE A 383 -10.54 3.82 2.42
N GLY A 384 -11.12 2.65 2.21
CA GLY A 384 -11.76 1.93 3.31
C GLY A 384 -12.09 0.49 2.99
N LEU A 385 -12.67 -0.19 3.97
CA LEU A 385 -13.12 -1.57 3.87
C LEU A 385 -14.64 -1.60 3.82
N VAL A 386 -15.20 -2.19 2.77
CA VAL A 386 -16.62 -2.55 2.73
C VAL A 386 -16.75 -3.98 3.23
N ILE A 387 -17.70 -4.23 4.13
CA ILE A 387 -17.83 -5.50 4.83
C ILE A 387 -19.23 -6.11 4.70
N GLY A 388 -19.30 -7.42 4.52
CA GLY A 388 -20.53 -8.17 4.25
C GLY A 388 -20.51 -9.60 4.80
N HIS A 389 -21.68 -10.25 4.84
CA HIS A 389 -21.81 -11.70 5.08
C HIS A 389 -21.64 -12.50 3.79
N SER A 390 -21.89 -11.90 2.63
CA SER A 390 -21.72 -12.47 1.29
C SER A 390 -21.10 -11.43 0.35
N SER A 391 -20.62 -11.90 -0.81
CA SER A 391 -20.18 -11.00 -1.89
C SER A 391 -21.33 -10.13 -2.38
N GLU A 392 -22.52 -10.70 -2.56
CA GLU A 392 -23.74 -9.98 -2.96
C GLU A 392 -24.04 -8.79 -2.02
N GLU A 393 -23.94 -8.99 -0.70
CA GLU A 393 -24.16 -7.88 0.24
C GLU A 393 -23.10 -6.77 0.09
N VAL A 394 -21.85 -7.14 -0.16
CA VAL A 394 -20.79 -6.14 -0.39
C VAL A 394 -21.05 -5.36 -1.68
N GLU A 395 -21.47 -6.02 -2.76
CA GLU A 395 -21.82 -5.36 -4.02
C GLU A 395 -23.05 -4.46 -3.85
N ASP A 396 -24.09 -4.90 -3.13
CA ASP A 396 -25.27 -4.08 -2.81
C ASP A 396 -24.89 -2.78 -2.06
N VAL A 397 -23.95 -2.89 -1.10
CA VAL A 397 -23.43 -1.73 -0.39
C VAL A 397 -22.67 -0.80 -1.31
N LEU A 398 -21.83 -1.33 -2.21
CA LEU A 398 -21.10 -0.54 -3.18
C LEU A 398 -22.03 0.19 -4.16
N GLU A 399 -23.09 -0.48 -4.62
CA GLU A 399 -24.14 0.15 -5.42
C GLU A 399 -24.85 1.28 -4.66
N GLU A 400 -25.18 1.07 -3.37
CA GLU A 400 -25.77 2.11 -2.51
C GLU A 400 -24.81 3.29 -2.34
N MET A 401 -23.52 3.02 -2.07
CA MET A 401 -22.47 4.04 -1.99
C MET A 401 -22.39 4.85 -3.28
N ASN A 402 -22.40 4.20 -4.45
CA ASN A 402 -22.41 4.86 -5.75
C ASN A 402 -23.65 5.72 -5.98
N ARG A 403 -24.85 5.21 -5.68
CA ARG A 403 -26.11 5.99 -5.76
C ARG A 403 -26.10 7.21 -4.84
N THR A 404 -25.37 7.17 -3.74
CA THR A 404 -25.22 8.31 -2.80
C THR A 404 -24.11 9.30 -3.18
N GLY A 405 -23.31 8.99 -4.21
CA GLY A 405 -22.30 9.89 -4.79
C GLY A 405 -20.84 9.49 -4.62
N PHE A 406 -20.54 8.32 -4.03
CA PHE A 406 -19.17 7.79 -3.99
C PHE A 406 -18.81 7.08 -5.29
N ILE A 407 -17.76 7.51 -5.96
CA ILE A 407 -17.31 6.90 -7.21
C ILE A 407 -16.24 5.87 -6.86
N LEU A 408 -16.56 4.58 -6.96
CA LEU A 408 -15.57 3.52 -6.81
C LEU A 408 -14.54 3.59 -7.93
N LYS A 409 -13.26 3.50 -7.59
CA LYS A 409 -12.16 3.42 -8.56
C LYS A 409 -11.94 1.95 -8.90
N GLU A 410 -12.36 1.57 -10.10
CA GLU A 410 -12.19 0.25 -10.70
C GLU A 410 -11.45 0.30 -12.01
#